data_AF-A0A399ZET4-F1
#
_entry.id   AF-A0A399ZET4-F1
#
_cell.length_a   1.000
_cell.length_b   1.000
_cell.length_c   1.000
_cell.angle_alpha   90.00
_cell.angle_beta   90.00
_cell.angle_gamma   90.00
#
_symmetry.space_group_name_H-M   'P 1'
#
loop_
_entity.id
_entity.type
_entity.pdbx_description
1 polymer ?
#
loop_
_entity_poly.entity_id
_entity_poly.type
_entity_poly.pdbx_seq_one_letter_code
_entity_poly.pdbx_strand_id
1 'polypeptide(L)'
;MQRANSPFQIPSGLKPYFQEYNLANLNIADDANLIIQRTLEFGAWDEIRWLFQTYRSKRIRQFVRQYGERGLKPVTFNYWRKLLGIRKWKKSPFFMAEGELWNH
;
A
#
# COMPACT_ATOMS: atom_id res chain seq x y z
N MET A 1 9.04 -19.48 -14.79
CA MET A 1 8.69 -18.56 -15.89
C MET A 1 8.26 -17.23 -15.28
N GLN A 2 9.08 -16.19 -15.40
CA GLN A 2 8.70 -14.84 -14.96
C GLN A 2 7.84 -14.21 -16.06
N ARG A 3 6.56 -13.91 -15.77
CA ARG A 3 5.75 -13.08 -16.65
C ARG A 3 6.11 -11.62 -16.34
N ALA A 4 6.81 -10.96 -17.25
CA ALA A 4 7.06 -9.53 -17.14
C ALA A 4 5.73 -8.79 -17.26
N ASN A 5 5.18 -8.32 -16.13
CA ASN A 5 4.01 -7.45 -16.15
C ASN A 5 4.43 -6.08 -16.70
N SER A 6 3.66 -5.56 -17.65
CA SER A 6 3.82 -4.16 -18.07
C SER A 6 3.54 -3.24 -16.87
N PRO A 7 4.23 -2.09 -16.74
CA PRO A 7 3.97 -1.16 -15.63
C PRO A 7 2.53 -0.62 -15.65
N PHE A 8 1.82 -0.78 -16.77
CA PHE A 8 0.44 -0.34 -16.95
C PHE A 8 -0.62 -1.38 -16.54
N GLN A 9 -0.22 -2.60 -16.20
CA GLN A 9 -1.13 -3.68 -15.82
C GLN A 9 -0.86 -4.14 -14.40
N ILE A 10 -1.92 -4.27 -13.60
CA ILE A 10 -1.83 -4.75 -12.22
C ILE A 10 -1.45 -6.24 -12.24
N PRO A 11 -0.40 -6.66 -11.51
CA PRO A 11 0.02 -8.06 -11.42
C PRO A 11 -1.10 -8.99 -10.95
N SER A 12 -1.24 -10.15 -11.59
CA SER A 12 -2.24 -11.16 -11.22
C SER A 12 -2.04 -11.72 -9.81
N GLY A 13 -0.80 -11.68 -9.28
CA GLY A 13 -0.49 -12.07 -7.90
C GLY A 13 -1.20 -11.21 -6.87
N LEU A 14 -1.61 -9.99 -7.24
CA LEU A 14 -2.40 -9.13 -6.36
C LEU A 14 -3.90 -9.46 -6.35
N LYS A 15 -4.40 -10.25 -7.31
CA LYS A 15 -5.83 -10.54 -7.47
C LYS A 15 -6.53 -10.99 -6.17
N PRO A 16 -5.95 -11.86 -5.33
CA PRO A 16 -6.60 -12.27 -4.08
C PRO A 16 -6.84 -11.12 -3.08
N TYR A 17 -6.17 -9.98 -3.23
CA TYR A 17 -6.25 -8.82 -2.33
C TYR A 17 -7.24 -7.74 -2.81
N PHE A 18 -7.95 -8.01 -3.91
CA PHE A 18 -8.95 -7.13 -4.50
C PHE A 18 -10.33 -7.80 -4.61
N GLN A 19 -10.71 -8.66 -3.65
CA GLN A 19 -11.96 -9.44 -3.75
C GLN A 19 -13.23 -8.58 -3.89
N GLU A 20 -13.21 -7.38 -3.31
CA GLU A 20 -14.30 -6.38 -3.40
C GLU A 20 -14.33 -5.64 -4.75
N TYR A 21 -13.33 -5.84 -5.63
CA TYR A 21 -13.15 -5.10 -6.87
C TYR A 21 -12.95 -6.05 -8.05
N ASN A 22 -13.49 -5.67 -9.22
CA ASN A 22 -13.04 -6.31 -10.45
C ASN A 22 -11.69 -5.71 -10.85
N LEU A 23 -10.62 -6.50 -10.78
CA LEU A 23 -9.26 -6.06 -11.08
C LEU A 23 -9.11 -5.52 -12.51
N ALA A 24 -9.95 -5.97 -13.45
CA ALA A 24 -9.99 -5.47 -14.83
C ALA A 24 -10.56 -4.04 -14.93
N ASN A 25 -11.32 -3.59 -13.94
CA ASN A 25 -11.93 -2.27 -13.90
C ASN A 25 -11.08 -1.25 -13.12
N LEU A 26 -10.01 -1.71 -12.44
CA LEU A 26 -9.13 -0.82 -11.69
C LEU A 26 -8.26 -0.01 -12.62
N ASN A 27 -8.30 1.30 -12.43
CA ASN A 27 -7.46 2.24 -13.15
C ASN A 27 -6.22 2.56 -12.31
N ILE A 28 -5.03 2.33 -12.87
CA ILE A 28 -3.75 2.58 -12.18
C ILE A 28 -3.56 4.05 -11.73
N ALA A 29 -4.20 5.02 -12.38
CA ALA A 29 -4.10 6.42 -12.00
C ALA A 29 -5.16 6.77 -10.96
N ASP A 30 -6.43 6.44 -11.22
CA ASP A 30 -7.55 6.86 -10.38
C ASP A 30 -7.60 6.06 -9.06
N ASP A 31 -7.28 4.77 -9.10
CA ASP A 31 -7.28 3.87 -7.94
C ASP A 31 -5.89 3.75 -7.27
N ALA A 32 -4.97 4.67 -7.59
CA ALA A 32 -3.57 4.60 -7.17
C ALA A 32 -3.38 4.37 -5.67
N ASN A 33 -4.16 5.03 -4.81
CA ASN A 33 -4.02 4.87 -3.36
C ASN A 33 -4.41 3.46 -2.90
N LEU A 34 -5.49 2.90 -3.44
CA LEU A 34 -5.92 1.53 -3.14
C LEU A 34 -4.87 0.53 -3.60
N ILE A 35 -4.35 0.70 -4.82
CA ILE A 35 -3.36 -0.20 -5.40
C ILE A 35 -2.05 -0.15 -4.63
N ILE A 36 -1.56 1.04 -4.30
CA ILE A 36 -0.36 1.21 -3.45
C ILE A 36 -0.59 0.54 -2.09
N GLN A 37 -1.74 0.77 -1.45
CA GLN A 37 -2.05 0.17 -0.15
C GLN A 37 -1.99 -1.36 -0.20
N ARG A 38 -2.73 -1.99 -1.12
CA ARG A 38 -2.80 -3.45 -1.24
C ARG A 38 -1.44 -4.07 -1.55
N THR A 39 -0.67 -3.41 -2.42
CA THR A 39 0.65 -3.90 -2.82
C THR A 39 1.67 -3.78 -1.69
N LEU A 40 1.67 -2.69 -0.92
CA LEU A 40 2.57 -2.54 0.24
C LEU A 40 2.22 -3.51 1.38
N GLU A 41 0.95 -3.88 1.51
CA GLU A 41 0.46 -4.78 2.58
C GLU A 41 0.69 -6.25 2.27
N PHE A 42 0.57 -6.65 1.00
CA PHE A 42 0.52 -8.07 0.64
C PHE A 42 1.37 -8.47 -0.58
N GLY A 43 1.95 -7.50 -1.30
CA GLY A 43 2.72 -7.78 -2.50
C GLY A 43 3.99 -8.58 -2.20
N ALA A 44 4.28 -9.58 -3.03
CA ALA A 44 5.57 -10.24 -3.02
C ALA A 44 6.59 -9.40 -3.81
N TRP A 45 7.80 -9.93 -3.97
CA TRP A 45 8.91 -9.17 -4.55
C TRP A 45 8.61 -8.60 -5.95
N ASP A 46 7.94 -9.36 -6.80
CA ASP A 46 7.61 -8.93 -8.17
C ASP A 46 6.57 -7.81 -8.17
N GLU A 47 5.56 -7.88 -7.31
CA GLU A 47 4.54 -6.84 -7.14
C GLU A 47 5.14 -5.56 -6.55
N ILE A 48 6.05 -5.68 -5.58
CA ILE A 48 6.77 -4.53 -5.04
C ILE A 48 7.62 -3.89 -6.14
N ARG A 49 8.38 -4.67 -6.91
CA ARG A 49 9.19 -4.14 -8.02
C ARG A 49 8.32 -3.40 -9.03
N TRP A 50 7.20 -4.00 -9.43
CA TRP A 50 6.21 -3.38 -10.32
C TRP A 50 5.69 -2.05 -9.74
N LEU A 51 5.33 -2.02 -8.45
CA LEU A 51 4.82 -0.83 -7.79
C LEU A 51 5.78 0.36 -7.93
N PHE A 52 7.07 0.13 -7.69
CA PHE A 52 8.10 1.16 -7.80
C PHE A 52 8.35 1.61 -9.23
N GLN A 53 8.16 0.74 -10.23
CA GLN A 53 8.24 1.10 -11.65
C GLN A 53 7.03 1.95 -12.07
N THR A 54 5.82 1.55 -11.68
CA THR A 54 4.57 2.21 -12.08
C THR A 54 4.36 3.57 -11.42
N TYR A 55 4.47 3.65 -10.10
CA TYR A 55 4.14 4.88 -9.36
C TYR A 55 5.35 5.75 -9.07
N ARG A 56 6.56 5.20 -9.21
CA ARG A 56 7.82 5.81 -8.78
C ARG A 56 7.85 6.06 -7.27
N SER A 57 9.05 6.12 -6.72
CA SER A 57 9.24 6.30 -5.28
C SER A 57 8.60 7.60 -4.73
N LYS A 58 8.50 8.66 -5.54
CA LYS A 58 7.88 9.93 -5.13
C LYS A 58 6.40 9.76 -4.74
N ARG A 59 5.59 9.08 -5.57
CA ARG A 59 4.15 8.88 -5.32
C ARG A 59 3.91 7.92 -4.16
N ILE A 60 4.72 6.86 -4.06
CA ILE A 60 4.64 5.89 -2.95
C ILE A 60 4.96 6.59 -1.62
N ARG A 61 6.02 7.39 -1.55
CA ARG A 61 6.33 8.19 -0.35
C ARG A 61 5.21 9.15 0.03
N GLN A 62 4.55 9.76 -0.95
CA GLN A 62 3.40 10.63 -0.70
C GLN A 62 2.25 9.84 -0.08
N PHE A 63 1.92 8.66 -0.61
CA PHE A 63 0.92 7.78 -0.02
C PHE A 63 1.26 7.42 1.43
N VAL A 64 2.48 6.94 1.69
CA VAL A 64 2.89 6.52 3.04
C VAL A 64 2.85 7.70 4.01
N ARG A 65 3.20 8.92 3.57
CA ARG A 65 3.11 10.13 4.40
C ARG A 65 1.68 10.57 4.71
N GLN A 66 0.77 10.46 3.74
CA GLN A 66 -0.58 11.03 3.89
C GLN A 66 -1.59 10.04 4.45
N TYR A 67 -1.43 8.77 4.11
CA TYR A 67 -2.41 7.72 4.35
C TYR A 67 -1.82 6.47 5.03
N GLY A 68 -0.50 6.31 5.04
CA GLY A 68 0.16 5.08 5.48
C GLY A 68 -0.21 4.65 6.90
N GLU A 69 -0.24 5.57 7.86
CA GLU A 69 -0.52 5.22 9.26
C GLU A 69 -1.95 4.70 9.49
N ARG A 70 -2.94 5.23 8.76
CA ARG A 70 -4.34 4.79 8.86
C ARG A 70 -4.69 3.66 7.89
N GLY A 71 -3.93 3.51 6.80
CA GLY A 71 -4.24 2.64 5.68
C GLY A 71 -3.46 1.32 5.66
N LEU A 72 -2.37 1.22 6.43
CA LEU A 72 -1.57 0.02 6.53
C LEU A 72 -1.61 -0.51 7.95
N LYS A 73 -1.34 -1.81 8.14
CA LYS A 73 -1.13 -2.34 9.49
C LYS A 73 0.07 -1.64 10.14
N PRO A 74 0.09 -1.45 11.48
CA PRO A 74 1.17 -0.74 12.15
C PRO A 74 2.58 -1.28 11.84
N VAL A 75 2.73 -2.61 11.75
CA VAL A 75 4.01 -3.24 11.40
C VAL A 75 4.42 -2.91 9.97
N THR A 76 3.51 -3.06 9.01
CA THR A 76 3.69 -2.73 7.59
C THR A 76 4.04 -1.26 7.40
N PHE A 77 3.29 -0.35 8.04
CA PHE A 77 3.57 1.08 8.02
C PHE A 77 4.97 1.39 8.54
N ASN A 78 5.34 0.85 9.71
CA ASN A 78 6.64 1.09 10.32
C ASN A 78 7.79 0.58 9.44
N TYR A 79 7.64 -0.58 8.82
CA TYR A 79 8.61 -1.12 7.86
C TYR A 79 8.82 -0.16 6.69
N TRP A 80 7.75 0.18 5.96
CA TRP A 80 7.86 1.03 4.77
C TRP A 80 8.30 2.45 5.08
N ARG A 81 7.85 3.01 6.21
CA ARG A 81 8.28 4.32 6.69
C ARG A 81 9.80 4.35 6.92
N LYS A 82 10.36 3.32 7.56
CA LYS A 82 11.81 3.19 7.80
C LYS A 82 12.55 3.02 6.48
N LEU A 83 12.13 2.06 5.64
CA LEU A 83 12.76 1.76 4.36
C LEU A 83 12.79 2.97 3.42
N LEU A 84 11.71 3.76 3.39
CA LEU A 84 11.59 4.95 2.54
C LEU A 84 12.16 6.24 3.18
N GLY A 85 12.75 6.16 4.38
CA GLY A 85 13.33 7.32 5.07
C GLY A 85 12.32 8.39 5.48
N ILE A 86 11.07 8.01 5.77
CA ILE A 86 9.99 8.94 6.12
C ILE A 86 10.00 9.24 7.62
N ARG A 87 10.33 10.49 7.98
CA ARG A 87 10.37 10.95 9.39
C ARG A 87 9.17 11.82 9.81
N LYS A 88 8.41 12.35 8.84
CA LYS A 88 7.21 13.16 9.07
C LYS A 88 6.06 12.60 8.24
N TRP A 89 4.90 12.41 8.85
CA TRP A 89 3.68 11.90 8.22
C TRP A 89 2.44 12.49 8.90
N LYS A 90 1.29 12.39 8.23
CA LYS A 90 -0.01 12.79 8.77
C LYS A 90 -0.44 11.75 9.80
N LYS A 91 -0.57 12.19 11.04
CA LYS A 91 -1.05 11.33 12.12
C LYS A 91 -2.55 11.07 11.99
N SER A 92 -2.98 9.85 12.24
CA SER A 92 -4.39 9.52 12.41
C SER A 92 -4.91 10.21 13.68
N PRO A 93 -6.04 10.93 13.65
CA PRO A 93 -6.64 11.46 14.87
C PRO A 93 -7.22 10.34 15.76
N PHE A 94 -7.42 9.14 15.20
CA PHE A 94 -7.94 7.97 15.89
C PHE A 94 -6.80 7.00 16.21
N PHE A 95 -5.88 7.42 17.09
CA PHE A 95 -5.06 6.46 17.83
C PHE A 95 -5.92 5.95 18.99
N MET A 96 -6.67 4.87 18.80
CA MET A 96 -7.19 4.13 19.94
C MET A 96 -6.06 3.24 20.45
N ALA A 97 -5.56 3.56 21.64
CA ALA A 97 -4.70 2.65 22.38
C ALA A 97 -5.48 1.33 22.56
N GLU A 98 -4.92 0.24 22.05
CA GLU A 98 -5.51 -1.11 22.10
C GLU A 98 -5.83 -1.55 23.55
N GLY A 99 -5.29 -0.85 24.55
CA GLY A 99 -5.55 -1.05 25.98
C GLY A 99 -6.68 -0.23 26.63
N GLU A 100 -7.38 0.66 25.91
CA GLU A 100 -8.51 1.44 26.50
C GLU A 100 -9.90 0.84 26.24
N LEU A 101 -10.03 -0.13 25.33
CA LEU A 101 -11.35 -0.66 24.92
C LEU A 101 -11.88 -1.82 25.77
N TRP A 102 -11.09 -2.35 26.71
CA TRP A 102 -11.48 -3.52 27.54
C TRP A 102 -11.57 -3.21 29.04
N ASN A 103 -11.94 -1.98 29.42
CA ASN A 103 -12.26 -1.62 30.79
C ASN A 103 -13.75 -1.27 30.91
N HIS A 104 -14.63 -2.26 30.77
CA HIS A 104 -16.03 -2.18 31.22
C HIS A 104 -16.46 -3.54 31.76
#